data_AF-A0A0M8P210-F1
#
_entry.id   AF-A0A0M8P210-F1
#
_cell.length_a   1.000
_cell.length_b   1.000
_cell.length_c   1.000
_cell.angle_alpha   90.00
_cell.angle_beta   90.00
_cell.angle_gamma   90.00
#
_symmetry.space_group_name_H-M   'P 1'
#
loop_
_entity.id
_entity.type
_entity.pdbx_description
1 polymer ?
#
loop_
_entity_poly.entity_id
_entity_poly.type
_entity_poly.pdbx_seq_one_letter_code
_entity_poly.pdbx_strand_id
1 'polypeptide(L)'
;MDSIGWFPRAKFGPGSTVLFEKPTISAWSIREKQSQHNHQQEEWDQDLESGSSTAEATFHVQQDDGPTAYMRVYMQVPHPSTEFEPREVGRRQVPPPGTCHYDTCPPRD
;
A
#
# COMPACT_ATOMS: atom_id res chain seq x y z
N MET A 1 -4.93 18.46 -13.71
CA MET A 1 -4.51 17.05 -13.58
C MET A 1 -5.48 16.42 -12.61
N ASP A 2 -6.37 15.55 -13.09
CA ASP A 2 -7.26 14.78 -12.22
C ASP A 2 -6.38 14.03 -11.23
N SER A 3 -6.59 14.25 -9.93
CA SER A 3 -5.81 13.55 -8.91
C SER A 3 -6.05 12.06 -9.11
N ILE A 4 -4.97 11.30 -9.34
CA ILE A 4 -5.08 9.86 -9.54
C ILE A 4 -5.73 9.29 -8.28
N GLY A 5 -6.95 8.77 -8.45
CA GLY A 5 -7.73 8.17 -7.38
C GLY A 5 -7.23 6.76 -7.08
N TRP A 6 -6.07 6.63 -6.41
CA TRP A 6 -5.47 5.34 -6.04
C TRP A 6 -6.42 4.42 -5.26
N PHE A 7 -7.42 5.00 -4.58
CA PHE A 7 -8.50 4.30 -3.92
C PHE A 7 -9.85 4.61 -4.61
N PRO A 8 -10.15 3.96 -5.76
CA PRO A 8 -11.36 4.22 -6.51
C PRO A 8 -12.60 3.77 -5.73
N ARG A 9 -13.66 4.58 -5.78
CA ARG A 9 -14.93 4.31 -5.08
C ARG A 9 -15.56 2.97 -5.48
N ALA A 10 -15.36 2.52 -6.72
CA ALA A 10 -15.88 1.22 -7.18
C ALA A 10 -15.31 0.03 -6.39
N LYS A 11 -14.08 0.15 -5.85
CA LYS A 11 -13.41 -0.91 -5.09
C LYS A 11 -13.37 -0.63 -3.59
N PHE A 12 -13.15 0.62 -3.19
CA PHE A 12 -12.99 1.05 -1.80
C PHE A 12 -14.13 1.97 -1.33
N GLY A 13 -15.33 1.75 -1.85
CA GLY A 13 -16.52 2.53 -1.49
C GLY A 13 -17.26 1.95 -0.29
N PRO A 14 -18.24 2.71 0.25
CA PRO A 14 -19.19 2.17 1.21
C PRO A 14 -19.88 0.91 0.66
N GLY A 15 -19.96 -0.13 1.49
CA GLY A 15 -20.51 -1.43 1.13
C GLY A 15 -19.49 -2.43 0.56
N SER A 16 -18.27 -1.98 0.23
CA SER A 16 -17.19 -2.90 -0.12
C SER A 16 -16.74 -3.72 1.09
N THR A 17 -16.47 -5.01 0.89
CA THR A 17 -15.96 -5.91 1.94
C THR A 17 -14.46 -6.14 1.77
N VAL A 18 -13.72 -6.01 2.86
CA VAL A 18 -12.31 -6.38 2.97
C VAL A 18 -12.20 -7.69 3.74
N LEU A 19 -11.63 -8.71 3.10
CA LEU A 19 -11.43 -10.03 3.67
C LEU A 19 -9.96 -10.21 4.06
N PHE A 20 -9.72 -10.52 5.33
CA PHE A 20 -8.43 -10.97 5.82
C PHE A 20 -8.50 -12.47 6.09
N GLU A 21 -7.64 -13.26 5.45
CA GLU A 21 -7.66 -14.72 5.61
C GLU A 21 -6.80 -15.21 6.78
N LYS A 22 -5.87 -14.39 7.28
CA LYS A 22 -4.87 -14.75 8.30
C LYS A 22 -4.67 -13.61 9.31
N PRO A 23 -4.34 -13.92 10.58
CA PRO A 23 -4.22 -15.26 11.18
C PRO A 23 -5.58 -15.96 11.41
N THR A 24 -6.69 -15.21 11.34
CA THR A 24 -8.05 -15.73 11.40
C THR A 24 -8.87 -15.03 10.34
N ILE A 25 -9.80 -15.75 9.71
CA ILE A 25 -10.67 -15.18 8.69
C ILE A 25 -11.54 -14.09 9.34
N SER A 26 -11.45 -12.87 8.82
CA SER A 26 -12.30 -11.76 9.23
C SER A 26 -12.72 -10.94 8.02
N ALA A 27 -14.00 -10.59 7.97
CA ALA A 27 -14.60 -9.77 6.93
C ALA A 27 -15.05 -8.43 7.52
N TRP A 28 -14.68 -7.34 6.87
CA TRP A 28 -14.95 -5.99 7.33
C TRP A 28 -15.58 -5.18 6.20
N SER A 29 -16.77 -4.66 6.44
CA SER A 29 -17.51 -3.83 5.49
C SER A 29 -17.11 -2.37 5.65
N ILE A 30 -16.72 -1.71 4.56
CA ILE A 30 -16.42 -0.28 4.54
C ILE A 30 -17.72 0.49 4.73
N ARG A 31 -17.77 1.34 5.75
CA ARG A 31 -18.89 2.26 5.99
C ARG A 31 -18.62 3.62 5.36
N GLU A 32 -17.41 4.12 5.51
CA GLU A 32 -17.03 5.44 5.04
C GLU A 32 -15.52 5.55 4.78
N LYS A 33 -15.13 6.38 3.81
CA LYS A 33 -13.74 6.78 3.59
C LYS A 33 -13.48 8.09 4.32
N GLN A 34 -12.57 8.06 5.29
CA GLN A 34 -12.26 9.19 6.17
C GLN A 34 -11.25 10.14 5.53
N SER A 35 -10.19 9.60 4.93
CA SER A 35 -9.13 10.42 4.32
C SER A 35 -8.40 9.68 3.22
N GLN A 36 -7.70 10.44 2.39
CA GLN A 36 -6.70 9.94 1.45
C GLN A 36 -5.53 10.92 1.43
N HIS A 37 -4.31 10.41 1.47
CA HIS A 37 -3.09 11.18 1.26
C HIS A 37 -2.22 10.46 0.24
N ASN A 38 -1.67 11.22 -0.70
CA ASN A 38 -0.82 10.71 -1.76
C ASN A 38 0.52 11.44 -1.66
N HIS A 39 1.59 10.70 -1.44
CA HIS A 39 2.95 11.19 -1.52
C HIS A 39 3.62 10.58 -2.75
N GLN A 40 3.83 11.41 -3.77
CA GLN A 40 4.65 11.06 -4.93
C GLN A 40 5.93 11.86 -4.82
N GLN A 41 7.08 11.19 -4.87
CA GLN A 41 8.36 11.89 -4.96
C GLN A 41 8.45 12.60 -6.31
N GLU A 42 8.87 13.86 -6.28
CA GLU A 42 9.18 14.62 -7.49
C GLU A 42 10.63 14.35 -7.92
N GLU A 43 10.96 14.64 -9.18
CA GLU A 43 12.25 14.31 -9.81
C GLU A 43 13.47 14.85 -9.03
N TRP A 44 13.29 15.91 -8.24
CA TRP A 44 14.31 16.55 -7.41
C TRP A 44 14.63 15.84 -6.08
N ASP A 45 13.83 14.85 -5.67
CA ASP A 45 14.04 14.08 -4.43
C ASP A 45 15.03 12.91 -4.62
N GLN A 46 15.56 12.71 -5.83
CA GLN A 46 16.45 11.59 -6.18
C GLN A 46 17.82 11.62 -5.47
N ASP A 47 18.27 12.78 -4.99
CA ASP A 47 19.56 12.94 -4.30
C ASP A 47 19.51 12.53 -2.81
N LEU A 48 18.32 12.25 -2.27
CA LEU A 48 18.14 11.76 -0.90
C LEU A 48 17.65 10.32 -0.96
N GLU A 49 18.48 9.39 -0.52
CA GLU A 49 18.24 7.95 -0.50
C GLU A 49 16.77 7.56 -0.19
N SER A 50 16.13 6.92 -1.17
CA SER A 50 15.13 5.85 -0.99
C SER A 50 13.81 6.16 -0.25
N GLY A 51 13.00 7.09 -0.74
CA GLY A 51 11.59 7.18 -0.39
C GLY A 51 10.69 6.54 -1.46
N SER A 52 10.08 5.37 -1.21
CA SER A 52 9.08 4.84 -2.16
C SER A 52 7.88 5.79 -2.23
N SER A 53 7.40 6.14 -3.43
CA SER A 53 6.13 6.87 -3.57
C SER A 53 4.98 6.04 -2.99
N THR A 54 4.15 6.65 -2.14
CA THR A 54 3.07 5.95 -1.42
C THR A 54 1.75 6.70 -1.47
N ALA A 55 0.66 5.94 -1.57
CA ALA A 55 -0.68 6.42 -1.35
C ALA A 55 -1.28 5.72 -0.13
N GLU A 56 -1.99 6.47 0.69
CA GLU A 56 -2.64 5.98 1.88
C GLU A 56 -4.08 6.45 1.97
N ALA A 57 -4.95 5.60 2.51
CA ALA A 57 -6.33 5.97 2.80
C ALA A 57 -6.79 5.33 4.10
N THR A 58 -7.59 6.08 4.86
CA THR A 58 -8.21 5.62 6.09
C THR A 58 -9.71 5.42 5.87
N PHE A 59 -10.22 4.30 6.35
CA PHE A 59 -11.61 3.88 6.22
C PHE A 59 -12.18 3.59 7.60
N HIS A 60 -13.45 3.96 7.80
CA HIS A 60 -14.25 3.45 8.90
C HIS A 60 -14.93 2.17 8.44
N VAL A 61 -14.70 1.08 9.16
CA VAL A 61 -15.17 -0.26 8.80
C VAL A 61 -15.91 -0.90 9.95
N GLN A 62 -16.76 -1.88 9.61
CA GLN A 62 -17.54 -2.63 10.59
C GLN A 62 -17.56 -4.10 10.21
N GLN A 63 -17.39 -4.97 11.19
CA GLN A 63 -17.65 -6.40 11.03
C GLN A 63 -19.17 -6.65 11.13
N ASP A 64 -19.73 -7.54 10.31
CA ASP A 64 -21.19 -7.64 10.07
C ASP A 64 -22.07 -7.52 11.33
N ASP A 65 -21.82 -8.35 12.35
CA ASP A 65 -22.48 -8.30 13.67
C ASP A 65 -21.51 -7.92 14.80
N GLY A 66 -20.46 -7.19 14.45
CA GLY A 66 -19.30 -6.99 15.29
C GLY A 66 -18.89 -5.53 15.50
N PRO A 67 -17.67 -5.31 16.02
CA PRO A 67 -17.17 -3.99 16.34
C PRO A 67 -16.93 -3.14 15.08
N THR A 68 -16.87 -1.84 15.29
CA THR A 68 -16.38 -0.86 14.32
C THR A 68 -14.89 -0.60 14.54
N ALA A 69 -14.16 -0.34 13.47
CA ALA A 69 -12.73 -0.05 13.51
C ALA A 69 -12.33 0.98 12.43
N TYR A 70 -11.15 1.57 12.60
CA TYR A 70 -10.49 2.33 11.55
C TYR A 70 -9.43 1.46 10.87
N MET A 71 -9.47 1.39 9.55
CA MET A 71 -8.51 0.65 8.73
C MET A 71 -7.76 1.62 7.83
N ARG A 72 -6.42 1.60 7.91
CA ARG A 72 -5.55 2.36 7.01
C ARG A 72 -4.90 1.42 6.01
N VAL A 73 -5.04 1.74 4.73
CA VAL A 73 -4.46 0.97 3.62
C VAL A 73 -3.33 1.79 3.02
N TYR A 74 -2.18 1.16 2.84
CA TYR A 74 -1.02 1.74 2.18
C TYR A 74 -0.79 1.05 0.84
N MET A 75 -0.47 1.83 -0.19
CA MET A 75 -0.17 1.36 -1.53
C MET A 75 1.13 2.02 -2.00
N GLN A 76 2.08 1.22 -2.48
CA GLN A 76 3.22 1.77 -3.21
C GLN A 76 2.74 2.17 -4.61
N VAL A 77 3.01 3.41 -5.01
CA VAL A 77 2.61 3.94 -6.31
C VAL A 77 3.83 4.15 -7.20
N PRO A 78 3.70 4.04 -8.53
CA PRO A 78 4.81 4.29 -9.44
C PRO A 78 5.32 5.73 -9.33
N HIS A 79 6.61 5.91 -9.59
CA HIS A 79 7.16 7.23 -9.84
C HIS A 79 6.68 7.71 -11.23
N PRO A 80 6.38 9.00 -11.41
CA PRO A 80 5.88 9.52 -12.69
C PRO A 80 6.80 9.20 -13.88
N SER A 81 8.10 9.04 -13.67
CA SER A 81 9.08 8.72 -14.72
C SER A 81 9.25 7.22 -15.03
N THR A 82 8.70 6.33 -14.20
CA THR A 82 8.80 4.86 -14.41
C THR A 82 7.50 4.23 -14.91
N GLU A 83 6.46 5.04 -15.15
CA GLU A 83 5.14 4.57 -15.61
C GLU A 83 5.15 3.93 -17.01
N PHE A 84 6.22 4.15 -17.79
CA PHE A 84 6.44 3.58 -19.12
C PHE A 84 7.45 2.41 -19.15
N GLU A 85 8.04 2.03 -18.02
CA GLU A 85 8.97 0.91 -18.01
C GLU A 85 8.21 -0.43 -18.15
N PRO A 86 8.69 -1.37 -18.99
CA PRO A 86 8.09 -2.68 -19.14
C PRO A 86 7.94 -3.40 -17.79
N ARG A 87 6.87 -4.18 -17.63
CA ARG A 87 6.49 -4.92 -16.40
C ARG A 87 7.61 -5.77 -15.79
N GLU A 88 8.61 -6.12 -16.59
CA GLU A 88 9.80 -6.88 -16.22
C GLU A 88 10.80 -6.07 -15.39
N VAL A 89 10.84 -4.74 -15.55
CA VAL A 89 11.74 -3.84 -14.82
C VAL A 89 11.16 -3.45 -13.46
N GLY A 90 9.85 -3.25 -13.36
CA GLY A 90 9.18 -2.91 -12.09
C GLY A 90 9.30 -3.97 -10.98
N ARG A 91 9.60 -5.23 -11.34
CA ARG A 91 9.89 -6.30 -10.36
C ARG A 91 11.23 -6.12 -9.64
N ARG A 92 12.16 -5.30 -10.14
CA ARG A 92 13.43 -5.02 -9.45
C ARG A 92 13.30 -4.11 -8.23
N GLN A 93 12.21 -3.35 -8.12
CA GLN A 93 11.99 -2.44 -6.98
C GLN A 93 11.34 -3.13 -5.78
N VAL A 94 10.90 -4.39 -5.94
CA VAL A 94 10.51 -5.24 -4.82
C VAL A 94 11.71 -6.13 -4.50
N PRO A 95 12.44 -5.90 -3.38
CA PRO A 95 13.49 -6.82 -3.00
C PRO A 95 12.87 -8.21 -2.82
N PRO A 96 13.48 -9.27 -3.37
CA PRO A 96 12.96 -10.61 -3.23
C PRO A 96 12.87 -10.96 -1.74
N PRO A 97 11.83 -11.68 -1.28
CA PRO A 97 11.77 -12.14 0.09
C PRO A 97 12.94 -13.08 0.35
N GLY A 98 13.96 -12.61 1.08
CA GLY A 98 15.16 -13.39 1.42
C GLY A 98 16.51 -12.70 1.19
N THR A 99 16.58 -11.46 0.72
CA THR A 99 17.87 -10.73 0.72
C THR A 99 18.21 -10.23 2.12
N CYS A 100 18.85 -11.11 2.90
CA CYS A 100 19.69 -10.70 4.02
C CYS A 100 20.77 -9.74 3.48
N HIS A 101 20.86 -8.54 4.04
CA HIS A 101 22.07 -7.73 3.91
C HIS A 101 23.21 -8.52 4.54
N TYR A 102 24.26 -8.76 3.77
CA TYR A 102 25.54 -9.29 4.25
C TYR A 102 26.16 -8.28 5.22
N ASP A 103 25.77 -8.32 6.49
CA ASP A 103 26.59 -7.88 7.62
C ASP A 103 26.04 -8.24 9.00
N THR A 104 25.01 -9.10 9.09
CA THR A 104 24.52 -9.55 10.41
C THR A 104 23.94 -10.96 10.35
N CYS A 105 24.80 -11.96 10.29
CA CYS A 105 24.49 -13.31 10.75
C CYS A 105 25.63 -13.79 11.64
N PRO A 106 25.39 -14.17 12.90
CA PRO A 106 26.43 -14.78 13.73
C PRO A 106 26.76 -16.17 13.17
N PRO A 107 28.01 -16.65 13.34
CA PRO A 107 28.38 -17.97 12.88
C PRO A 107 27.59 -19.01 13.69
N ARG A 108 27.07 -20.04 13.00
CA ARG A 108 26.61 -21.27 13.64
C ARG A 108 27.76 -22.28 13.60
N ASP A 109 28.06 -22.83 14.77
CA ASP A 109 28.99 -23.93 15.01
C ASP A 109 28.66 -25.20 14.21
#